data_AF-A0A843YMR5-F1
#
_entry.id   AF-A0A843YMR5-F1
#
_cell.length_a   1.000
_cell.length_b   1.000
_cell.length_c   1.000
_cell.angle_alpha   90.00
_cell.angle_beta   90.00
_cell.angle_gamma   90.00
#
_symmetry.space_group_name_H-M   'P 1'
#
loop_
_entity.id
_entity.type
_entity.pdbx_description
1 polymer ?
#
loop_
_entity_poly.entity_id
_entity_poly.type
_entity_poly.pdbx_seq_one_letter_code
_entity_poly.pdbx_strand_id
1 'polypeptide(L)' 'MPRKSNSIKGNGDIDIELYRYRHLVENAFARLKQFRTLATRFDKVKRNYERVVATVCVFLWLPT' A
#
# COMPACT_ATOMS: atom_id res chain seq x y z
N MET A 1 13.25 -8.59 -9.13
CA MET A 1 13.00 -8.36 -7.69
C MET A 1 14.32 -8.42 -6.95
N PRO A 2 14.66 -7.44 -6.09
CA PRO A 2 15.90 -7.49 -5.32
C PRO A 2 15.85 -8.72 -4.42
N ARG A 3 16.87 -9.56 -4.51
CA ARG A 3 16.99 -10.78 -3.73
C ARG A 3 18.23 -10.75 -2.88
N LYS A 4 18.17 -11.48 -1.78
CA LYS A 4 19.36 -11.79 -1.01
C LYS A 4 20.31 -12.62 -1.88
N SER A 5 21.59 -12.31 -1.78
CA SER A 5 22.67 -12.90 -2.59
C SER A 5 22.78 -14.43 -2.44
N ASN A 6 22.22 -14.99 -1.37
CA ASN A 6 22.22 -16.42 -1.04
C ASN A 6 20.88 -17.14 -1.36
N SER A 7 20.03 -16.57 -2.22
CA SER A 7 18.74 -17.18 -2.56
C SER A 7 18.91 -18.35 -3.54
N ILE A 8 18.47 -19.56 -3.13
CA ILE A 8 18.61 -20.81 -3.90
C ILE A 8 17.56 -20.95 -5.03
N LYS A 9 16.32 -20.47 -4.80
CA LYS A 9 15.25 -20.51 -5.82
C LYS A 9 15.47 -19.43 -6.86
N GLY A 10 15.10 -19.63 -8.13
CA GLY A 10 15.13 -18.63 -9.22
C GLY A 10 13.95 -17.64 -9.19
N ASN A 11 13.92 -16.68 -10.12
CA ASN A 11 12.84 -15.69 -10.28
C ASN A 11 11.95 -16.01 -11.50
N GLY A 12 12.02 -17.24 -12.02
CA GLY A 12 11.43 -17.65 -13.28
C GLY A 12 9.90 -17.62 -13.32
N ASP A 13 9.26 -17.70 -12.16
CA ASP A 13 7.79 -17.72 -12.05
C ASP A 13 7.18 -16.32 -11.85
N ILE A 14 8.02 -15.26 -11.80
CA ILE A 14 7.55 -13.91 -11.47
C ILE A 14 7.48 -13.06 -12.73
N ASP A 15 6.27 -12.64 -13.07
CA ASP A 15 6.04 -11.65 -14.12
C ASP A 15 6.65 -10.30 -13.71
N ILE A 16 7.71 -9.90 -14.42
CA ILE A 16 8.47 -8.68 -14.17
C ILE A 16 7.63 -7.44 -14.46
N GLU A 17 6.76 -7.51 -15.48
CA GLU A 17 5.88 -6.42 -15.86
C GLU A 17 4.81 -6.20 -14.78
N LEU A 18 4.19 -7.28 -14.30
CA LEU A 18 3.28 -7.21 -13.16
C LEU A 18 3.98 -6.68 -11.90
N TYR A 19 5.21 -7.14 -11.63
CA TYR A 19 6.00 -6.67 -10.50
C TYR A 19 6.38 -5.19 -10.61
N ARG A 20 6.51 -4.64 -11.82
CA ARG A 20 6.77 -3.22 -12.05
C ARG A 20 5.67 -2.37 -11.43
N TYR A 21 4.41 -2.77 -11.48
CA TYR A 21 3.29 -2.02 -10.92
C TYR A 21 3.24 -1.98 -9.37
N ARG A 22 4.07 -2.76 -8.68
CA ARG A 22 4.13 -2.79 -7.20
C ARG A 22 4.35 -1.41 -6.57
N HIS A 23 5.13 -0.55 -7.23
CA HIS A 23 5.40 0.81 -6.74
C HIS A 23 4.12 1.66 -6.63
N LEU A 24 3.10 1.41 -7.45
CA LEU A 24 1.82 2.13 -7.39
C LEU A 24 1.11 1.88 -6.06
N VAL A 25 1.11 0.61 -5.62
CA VAL A 25 0.55 0.19 -4.34
C VAL A 25 1.36 0.76 -3.18
N GLU A 26 2.69 0.69 -3.25
CA GLU A 26 3.59 1.27 -2.24
C GLU A 26 3.38 2.80 -2.10
N ASN A 27 3.24 3.51 -3.22
CA ASN A 27 2.98 4.95 -3.25
C ASN A 27 1.61 5.29 -2.64
N ALA A 28 0.57 4.49 -2.90
CA ALA A 28 -0.73 4.66 -2.29
C ALA A 28 -0.64 4.54 -0.75
N PHE A 29 0.03 3.50 -0.24
CA PHE A 29 0.25 3.35 1.20
C PHE A 29 1.12 4.45 1.81
N ALA A 30 2.11 4.97 1.08
CA ALA A 30 2.90 6.10 1.53
C ALA A 30 2.03 7.35 1.72
N ARG A 31 1.11 7.63 0.78
CA ARG A 31 0.13 8.72 0.90
C ARG A 31 -0.86 8.48 2.04
N LEU A 32 -1.36 7.25 2.22
CA LEU A 32 -2.23 6.90 3.35
C LEU A 32 -1.58 7.17 4.71
N LYS A 33 -0.27 6.93 4.83
CA LYS A 33 0.48 7.19 6.08
C LYS A 33 0.65 8.67 6.41
N GLN A 34 0.44 9.59 5.46
CA GLN A 34 0.45 11.03 5.74
C GLN A 34 -0.73 11.44 6.62
N PHE A 35 -1.84 10.69 6.58
CA PHE A 35 -3.00 10.93 7.42
C PHE A 35 -2.73 10.39 8.83
N ARG A 36 -2.38 11.29 9.75
CA ARG A 36 -2.06 10.95 11.15
C ARG A 36 -3.12 10.06 11.80
N THR A 37 -4.40 10.34 11.56
CA THR A 37 -5.54 9.57 12.09
C THR A 37 -5.50 8.10 11.68
N LEU A 38 -5.13 7.82 10.41
CA LEU A 38 -4.98 6.45 9.90
C LEU A 38 -3.71 5.79 10.42
N ALA A 39 -2.58 6.49 10.38
CA ALA A 39 -1.28 5.94 10.74
C ALA A 39 -1.19 5.49 12.21
N THR A 40 -1.83 6.23 13.09
CA THR A 40 -1.84 5.98 14.54
C THR A 40 -2.98 5.05 14.97
N ARG A 41 -3.92 4.74 14.07
CA ARG A 41 -5.11 3.93 14.35
C ARG A 41 -5.85 4.40 15.62
N PHE A 42 -6.13 5.70 15.71
CA PHE A 42 -6.84 6.26 16.86
C PHE A 42 -8.27 5.69 17.02
N ASP A 43 -8.90 5.27 15.93
CA ASP A 43 -10.22 4.66 15.95
C ASP A 43 -10.19 3.27 16.61
N LYS A 44 -10.73 3.19 17.84
CA LYS A 44 -10.89 1.92 18.57
C LYS A 44 -11.97 1.02 17.97
N VAL A 45 -12.97 1.61 17.32
CA VAL A 45 -14.09 0.88 16.70
C VAL A 45 -13.75 0.58 15.25
N LYS A 46 -13.75 -0.71 14.88
CA LYS A 46 -13.43 -1.20 13.52
C LYS A 46 -14.20 -0.45 12.43
N ARG A 47 -15.50 -0.26 12.61
CA ARG A 47 -16.38 0.45 11.65
C ARG A 47 -15.96 1.90 11.41
N ASN A 48 -15.50 2.60 12.44
CA ASN A 48 -15.05 3.98 12.29
C ASN A 48 -13.73 4.02 11.51
N TYR A 49 -12.78 3.13 11.87
CA TYR A 49 -11.52 3.00 11.15
C TYR A 49 -11.75 2.72 9.65
N GLU A 50 -12.63 1.78 9.32
CA GLU A 50 -12.99 1.44 7.93
C GLU A 50 -13.56 2.64 7.18
N ARG A 51 -14.41 3.45 7.82
CA ARG A 51 -14.96 4.68 7.23
C ARG A 51 -13.89 5.72 6.93
N VAL A 52 -12.95 5.93 7.86
CA VAL A 52 -11.85 6.87 7.66
C VAL A 52 -10.95 6.39 6.51
N VAL A 53 -10.62 5.08 6.46
CA VAL A 53 -9.83 4.51 5.36
C VAL A 53 -10.54 4.73 4.02
N ALA A 54 -11.83 4.40 3.94
CA ALA A 54 -12.61 4.57 2.70
C ALA A 54 -12.63 6.03 2.24
N THR A 55 -12.88 6.97 3.15
CA THR A 55 -12.88 8.42 2.84
C THR A 55 -11.53 8.87 2.31
N VAL A 56 -10.42 8.49 2.94
CA VAL A 56 -9.08 8.86 2.48
C VAL A 56 -8.75 8.24 1.12
N CYS A 57 -9.15 6.99 0.87
CA CYS A 57 -8.98 6.36 -0.44
C CYS A 57 -9.77 7.10 -1.53
N VAL A 58 -10.97 7.59 -1.25
CA VAL A 58 -11.75 8.42 -2.19
C VAL A 58 -11.01 9.73 -2.49
N PHE A 59 -10.48 10.41 -1.46
CA PHE A 59 -9.66 11.60 -1.66
C PHE A 59 -8.38 11.33 -2.47
N LEU A 60 -7.80 10.14 -2.32
CA LEU A 60 -6.60 9.73 -3.06
C LEU A 60 -6.88 9.51 -4.56
N TRP A 61 -8.08 9.01 -4.86
CA TRP A 61 -8.54 8.63 -6.20
C TRP A 61 -9.04 9.82 -7.02
N LEU A 62 -9.62 10.84 -6.36
CA LEU A 62 -10.08 12.04 -7.04
C LEU A 62 -8.89 12.81 -7.66
N PRO A 63 -8.98 13.22 -8.94
CA PRO A 63 -7.99 14.12 -9.52
C PRO A 63 -8.11 15.49 -8.85
N THR A 64 -7.06 15.90 -8.16
CA THR A 64 -6.88 17.27 -7.63
C THR A 64 -6.24 18.15 -8.68
#